data_AF-A0A0P9N6Q5-F1
#
_entry.id   AF-A0A0P9N6Q5-F1
#
_cell.length_a   1.000
_cell.length_b   1.000
_cell.length_c   1.000
_cell.angle_alpha   90.00
_cell.angle_beta   90.00
_cell.angle_gamma   90.00
#
_symmetry.space_group_name_H-M   'P 1'
#
loop_
_entity.id
_entity.type
_entity.pdbx_description
1 polymer ?
#
loop_
_entity_poly.entity_id
_entity_poly.type
_entity_poly.pdbx_seq_one_letter_code
_entity_poly.pdbx_strand_id
1 'polypeptide(L)'
;YTPDSLPIMGRSGKVDGLFYAFGFCGHGFQLGPGVGDVMAELISTGSTRTLISPFDIRRFTDPTAIEIPLMSSLMSTGKLV
;
A
#
# COMPACT_ATOMS: atom_id res chain seq x y z
N TYR A 1 -0.49 17.56 -0.26
CA TYR A 1 -0.81 16.63 -1.36
C TYR A 1 0.45 15.86 -1.70
N THR A 2 0.36 14.57 -2.00
CA THR A 2 1.48 13.78 -2.53
C THR A 2 1.65 14.06 -4.04
N PRO A 3 2.81 13.75 -4.65
CA PRO A 3 3.03 13.99 -6.08
C PRO A 3 2.02 13.30 -7.00
N ASP A 4 1.47 12.16 -6.58
CA ASP A 4 0.50 11.36 -7.32
C ASP A 4 -0.95 11.54 -6.83
N SER A 5 -1.17 12.42 -5.86
CA SER A 5 -2.48 12.63 -5.19
C SER A 5 -3.09 11.38 -4.54
N LEU A 6 -2.31 10.32 -4.31
CA LEU A 6 -2.73 9.11 -3.60
C LEU A 6 -2.27 9.13 -2.13
N PRO A 7 -3.04 8.52 -1.21
CA PRO A 7 -2.61 8.44 0.18
C PRO A 7 -1.34 7.58 0.34
N ILE A 8 -0.74 7.69 1.53
CA ILE A 8 0.30 6.80 1.99
C ILE A 8 -0.29 5.96 3.11
N MET A 9 -0.29 4.63 2.93
CA MET A 9 -0.79 3.65 3.89
C MET A 9 0.15 2.46 3.98
N GLY A 10 0.20 1.82 5.15
CA GLY A 10 0.95 0.57 5.36
C GLY A 10 2.09 0.70 6.36
N ARG A 11 3.01 -0.26 6.35
CA ARG A 11 4.16 -0.29 7.27
C ARG A 11 5.19 0.77 6.88
N SER A 12 5.89 1.30 7.88
CA SER A 12 7.07 2.12 7.62
C SER A 12 8.15 1.30 6.91
N GLY A 13 8.78 1.89 5.91
CA GLY A 13 9.99 1.34 5.30
C GLY A 13 11.28 1.68 6.07
N LYS A 14 11.18 2.33 7.25
CA LYS A 14 12.34 2.82 8.01
C LYS A 14 12.36 2.45 9.48
N VAL A 15 11.19 2.26 10.10
CA VAL A 15 11.07 2.04 11.55
C VAL A 15 10.13 0.87 11.81
N ASP A 16 10.64 -0.17 12.47
CA ASP A 16 9.84 -1.34 12.82
C ASP A 16 8.70 -0.97 13.79
N GLY A 17 7.53 -1.55 13.56
CA GLY A 17 6.33 -1.29 14.36
C GLY A 17 5.62 0.04 14.06
N LEU A 18 6.19 0.92 13.23
CA LEU A 18 5.54 2.15 12.80
C LEU A 18 4.67 1.92 11.56
N PHE A 19 3.48 2.52 11.55
CA PHE A 19 2.53 2.46 10.43
C PHE A 19 2.17 3.87 9.95
N TYR A 20 1.90 3.98 8.66
CA TYR A 20 1.54 5.21 7.99
C TYR A 20 0.09 5.17 7.53
N ALA A 21 -0.60 6.30 7.68
CA ALA A 21 -1.91 6.59 7.13
C ALA A 21 -2.04 8.13 7.02
N PHE A 22 -1.49 8.71 5.95
CA PHE A 22 -1.48 10.16 5.75
C PHE A 22 -1.51 10.55 4.26
N GLY A 23 -1.60 11.85 3.96
CA GLY A 23 -1.50 12.33 2.59
C GLY A 23 -2.76 12.10 1.74
N PHE A 24 -3.95 12.04 2.32
CA PHE A 24 -5.23 11.74 1.64
C PHE A 24 -5.72 12.78 0.61
N CYS A 25 -4.97 13.84 0.35
CA CYS A 25 -5.20 14.75 -0.79
C CYS A 25 -6.65 15.26 -0.94
N GLY A 26 -7.29 15.65 0.17
CA GLY A 26 -8.65 16.19 0.19
C GLY A 26 -9.78 15.15 0.35
N HIS A 27 -9.48 13.85 0.21
CA HIS A 27 -10.47 12.78 0.27
C HIS A 27 -10.48 12.05 1.63
N GLY A 28 -9.80 12.58 2.64
CA GLY A 28 -9.60 11.90 3.93
C GLY A 28 -10.89 11.65 4.71
N PHE A 29 -11.88 12.55 4.62
CA PHE A 29 -13.12 12.43 5.39
C PHE A 29 -13.97 11.23 4.92
N GLN A 30 -14.19 11.08 3.61
CA GLN A 30 -14.97 9.95 3.07
C GLN A 30 -14.25 8.61 3.23
N LEU A 31 -12.90 8.61 3.23
CA LEU A 31 -12.08 7.40 3.35
C LEU A 31 -11.86 6.94 4.79
N GLY A 32 -12.03 7.84 5.76
CA GLY A 32 -11.67 7.62 7.18
C GLY A 32 -12.13 6.27 7.76
N PRO A 33 -13.42 5.89 7.66
CA PRO A 33 -13.89 4.61 8.18
C PRO A 33 -13.18 3.40 7.56
N GLY A 34 -13.10 3.33 6.23
CA GLY A 34 -12.44 2.21 5.55
C GLY A 34 -10.94 2.15 5.80
N VAL A 35 -10.28 3.30 5.88
CA VAL A 35 -8.85 3.39 6.25
C VAL A 35 -8.63 2.87 7.67
N GLY A 36 -9.48 3.26 8.61
CA GLY A 36 -9.41 2.82 10.01
C GLY A 36 -9.50 1.30 10.11
N ASP A 37 -10.50 0.69 9.48
CA ASP A 37 -10.71 -0.76 9.48
C ASP A 37 -9.50 -1.51 8.88
N VAL A 38 -9.01 -1.06 7.72
CA VAL A 38 -7.87 -1.68 7.03
C VAL A 38 -6.59 -1.57 7.84
N MET A 39 -6.32 -0.39 8.43
CA MET A 39 -5.12 -0.20 9.25
C MET A 39 -5.21 -0.99 10.56
N ALA A 40 -6.39 -1.10 11.18
CA ALA A 40 -6.59 -1.92 12.37
C ALA A 40 -6.33 -3.41 12.09
N GLU A 41 -6.84 -3.95 10.98
CA GLU A 41 -6.57 -5.34 10.55
C GLU A 41 -5.08 -5.55 10.30
N LEU A 42 -4.45 -4.65 9.54
CA LEU A 42 -3.02 -4.72 9.21
C LEU A 42 -2.13 -4.69 10.46
N ILE A 43 -2.44 -3.81 11.42
CA ILE A 43 -1.66 -3.64 12.64
C ILE A 43 -1.83 -4.86 13.56
N SER A 44 -3.06 -5.35 13.73
CA SER A 44 -3.37 -6.42 14.69
C SER A 44 -3.01 -7.82 14.20
N THR A 45 -3.18 -8.10 12.90
CA THR A 45 -2.97 -9.43 12.31
C THR A 45 -1.70 -9.52 11.48
N GLY A 46 -1.13 -8.37 11.12
CA GLY A 46 0.05 -8.28 10.27
C GLY A 46 -0.24 -8.22 8.78
N SER A 47 -1.51 -8.41 8.35
CA SER A 47 -1.93 -8.40 6.94
C SER A 47 -3.34 -7.83 6.77
N THR A 48 -3.75 -7.55 5.54
CA THR A 48 -5.14 -7.18 5.20
C THR A 48 -5.51 -7.74 3.84
N ARG A 49 -6.80 -8.05 3.63
CA ARG A 49 -7.31 -8.47 2.32
C ARG A 49 -7.52 -7.31 1.36
N THR A 50 -7.55 -6.08 1.88
CA THR A 50 -7.69 -4.87 1.06
C THR A 50 -6.39 -4.58 0.35
N LEU A 51 -6.44 -4.41 -0.97
CA LEU A 51 -5.25 -4.10 -1.76
C LEU A 51 -4.76 -2.67 -1.44
N ILE A 52 -3.74 -2.57 -0.59
CA ILE A 52 -3.12 -1.30 -0.21
C ILE A 52 -1.69 -1.11 -0.75
N SER A 53 -1.16 -2.07 -1.53
CA SER A 53 0.19 -1.97 -2.10
C SER A 53 0.42 -0.72 -2.95
N PRO A 54 -0.56 -0.17 -3.71
CA PRO A 54 -0.36 1.10 -4.43
C PRO A 54 -0.15 2.31 -3.52
N PHE A 55 -0.48 2.20 -2.23
CA PHE A 55 -0.38 3.28 -1.24
C PHE A 55 0.88 3.17 -0.37
N ASP A 56 1.73 2.17 -0.61
CA ASP A 56 2.97 2.02 0.14
C ASP A 56 3.89 3.24 -0.08
N ILE A 57 4.60 3.67 0.97
CA ILE A 57 5.54 4.80 0.88
C ILE A 57 6.69 4.50 -0.10
N ARG A 58 7.07 3.23 -0.22
CA ARG A 58 8.19 2.77 -1.06
C ARG A 58 7.93 3.00 -2.54
N ARG A 59 6.70 3.26 -2.98
CA ARG A 59 6.39 3.62 -4.38
C ARG A 59 7.16 4.84 -4.89
N PHE A 60 7.62 5.71 -4.00
CA PHE A 60 8.42 6.90 -4.35
C PHE A 60 9.93 6.64 -4.38
N THR A 61 10.39 5.49 -3.91
CA THR A 61 11.83 5.15 -3.80
C THR A 61 12.19 3.86 -4.52
N ASP A 62 11.22 2.97 -4.73
CA ASP A 62 11.37 1.66 -5.33
C ASP A 62 10.17 1.35 -6.24
N PRO A 63 10.34 1.46 -7.57
CA PRO A 63 9.27 1.16 -8.53
C PRO A 63 8.77 -0.29 -8.49
N THR A 64 9.56 -1.23 -7.95
CA THR A 64 9.17 -2.64 -7.85
C THR A 64 8.25 -2.93 -6.65
N ALA A 65 8.11 -1.97 -5.73
CA ALA A 65 7.20 -2.08 -4.57
C ALA A 65 5.71 -2.17 -4.96
N ILE A 66 5.37 -1.89 -6.22
CA ILE A 66 4.02 -2.00 -6.79
C ILE A 66 3.84 -3.32 -7.56
N GLU A 67 4.53 -4.41 -7.16
CA GLU A 67 4.27 -5.71 -7.77
C GLU A 67 2.82 -6.12 -7.56
N ILE A 68 2.03 -6.03 -8.64
CA ILE A 68 0.70 -6.60 -8.73
C ILE A 68 0.90 -8.13 -8.71
N PRO A 69 0.28 -8.88 -7.79
CA PRO A 69 0.47 -10.33 -7.68
C PRO A 69 0.21 -11.13 -8.96
N LEU A 70 -0.51 -10.55 -9.92
CA LEU A 70 -0.79 -11.16 -11.23
C LEU A 70 0.43 -11.15 -12.18
N MET A 71 1.35 -10.17 -12.08
CA MET A 71 2.52 -10.08 -12.96
C MET A 71 3.68 -10.97 -12.53
N SER A 72 3.85 -11.24 -11.24
CA SER A 72 4.91 -12.13 -10.73
C SER A 72 4.70 -13.59 -11.17
N SER A 73 3.44 -14.05 -11.24
CA SER A 73 3.10 -15.38 -11.77
C SER A 73 3.38 -15.53 -13.26
N LEU A 74 3.23 -14.47 -14.06
CA LEU A 74 3.51 -14.49 -15.50
C LEU A 74 5.01 -14.50 -15.79
N MET A 75 5.80 -13.73 -15.03
CA MET A 75 7.26 -13.67 -15.21
C MET A 75 7.99 -14.93 -14.71
N SER A 76 7.48 -15.60 -13.67
CA SER A 76 8.08 -16.84 -13.16
C SER A 76 7.82 -18.08 -14.03
N THR A 77 6.80 -18.07 -14.91
CA THR A 77 6.37 -19.28 -15.63
C THR A 77 7.02 -19.45 -17.01
N GLY A 78 7.89 -18.53 -17.44
CA GLY A 78 8.69 -18.73 -18.66
C GLY A 78 7.87 -18.98 -19.94
N LYS A 79 6.61 -18.55 -19.99
CA LYS A 79 5.79 -18.61 -21.21
C LYS A 79 5.72 -17.22 -21.83
N LEU A 80 6.74 -16.90 -22.62
CA LEU A 80 6.62 -15.91 -23.68
C LEU A 80 7.11 -16.57 -24.98
N VAL A 81 6.14 -17.12 -25.72
CA VAL A 81 6.16 -17.21 -27.18
C VAL A 81 5.09 -16.27 -27.70
#